data_AF-A0A210Q723-F1
#
_entry.id   AF-A0A210Q723-F1
#
_cell.length_a   1.000
_cell.length_b   1.000
_cell.length_c   1.000
_cell.angle_alpha   90.00
_cell.angle_beta   90.00
_cell.angle_gamma   90.00
#
_symmetry.space_group_name_H-M   'P 1'
#
loop_
_entity.id
_entity.type
_entity.pdbx_description
1 polymer ?
#
loop_
_entity_poly.entity_id
_entity_poly.type
_entity_poly.pdbx_seq_one_letter_code
_entity_poly.pdbx_strand_id
1 'polypeptide(L)'
;MCSVDRRRAAAVLGAVVADAAAQPLHWIYDLNKLDNLIGQAEDIAFWEPSANPYYCIQTGRQSGYGDQAFVILKSLVENKGLDIQSLKDATYNFFGPESDYENPVNAVYKEKSDAQKQTFPIKGPWRHFSVKEFLVNHKAGNEQTGSPTDDQIDGVVRIVPVVAMYAGHPDMLNMAEEVIRVTQESDFTVVVALCAARILEHFILNGPSDQVLEAVIKQMEDPHRANPQELDRAMVGKLREVLHGQQVNHRDIAKQLRID
;
A
#
# COMPACT_ATOMS: atom_id res chain seq x y z
N MET A 1 -6.51 28.42 -0.07
CA MET A 1 -6.19 26.98 0.09
C MET A 1 -7.05 26.17 -0.88
N CYS A 2 -6.52 25.07 -1.40
CA CYS A 2 -7.29 24.08 -2.19
C CYS A 2 -8.54 23.60 -1.38
N SER A 3 -9.65 23.22 -1.99
CA SER A 3 -10.79 22.65 -1.24
C SER A 3 -10.46 21.24 -0.72
N VAL A 4 -11.17 20.78 0.32
CA VAL A 4 -11.06 19.40 0.81
C VAL A 4 -11.35 18.41 -0.31
N ASP A 5 -12.40 18.64 -1.11
CA ASP A 5 -12.77 17.75 -2.22
C ASP A 5 -11.68 17.66 -3.29
N ARG A 6 -11.01 18.77 -3.60
CA ARG A 6 -9.89 18.75 -4.54
C ARG A 6 -8.68 18.03 -3.95
N ARG A 7 -8.46 18.08 -2.63
CA ARG A 7 -7.42 17.27 -1.96
C ARG A 7 -7.75 15.79 -1.92
N ARG A 8 -9.01 15.41 -1.70
CA ARG A 8 -9.49 14.02 -1.82
C ARG A 8 -9.20 13.46 -3.22
N ALA A 9 -9.60 14.19 -4.26
CA ALA A 9 -9.32 13.81 -5.64
C ALA A 9 -7.81 13.75 -5.94
N ALA A 10 -7.04 14.71 -5.44
CA ALA A 10 -5.58 14.75 -5.62
C ALA A 10 -4.87 13.59 -4.91
N ALA A 11 -5.36 13.13 -3.75
CA ALA A 11 -4.81 11.97 -3.05
C ALA A 11 -4.94 10.70 -3.91
N VAL A 12 -6.14 10.45 -4.46
CA VAL A 12 -6.38 9.29 -5.33
C VAL A 12 -5.58 9.40 -6.62
N LEU A 13 -5.63 10.55 -7.31
CA LEU A 13 -4.89 10.74 -8.56
C LEU A 13 -3.38 10.65 -8.36
N GLY A 14 -2.86 11.23 -7.27
CA GLY A 14 -1.46 11.18 -6.92
C GLY A 14 -0.98 9.75 -6.69
N ALA A 15 -1.75 8.93 -5.98
CA ALA A 15 -1.42 7.52 -5.77
C ALA A 15 -1.40 6.73 -7.09
N VAL A 16 -2.41 6.90 -7.95
CA VAL A 16 -2.50 6.23 -9.26
C VAL A 16 -1.33 6.62 -10.18
N VAL A 17 -0.97 7.90 -10.24
CA VAL A 17 0.14 8.38 -11.07
C VAL A 17 1.48 7.91 -10.49
N ALA A 18 1.67 7.99 -9.17
CA ALA A 18 2.91 7.59 -8.52
C ALA A 18 3.19 6.09 -8.68
N ASP A 19 2.16 5.24 -8.56
CA ASP A 19 2.29 3.80 -8.77
C ASP A 19 2.79 3.48 -10.19
N ALA A 20 2.10 3.99 -11.20
CA ALA A 20 2.48 3.77 -12.60
C ALA A 20 3.86 4.38 -12.95
N ALA A 21 4.21 5.52 -12.35
CA ALA A 21 5.50 6.17 -12.56
C ALA A 21 6.67 5.38 -11.94
N ALA A 22 6.48 4.80 -10.76
CA ALA A 22 7.51 4.09 -10.02
C ALA A 22 7.64 2.61 -10.40
N GLN A 23 6.57 2.00 -10.90
CA GLN A 23 6.49 0.57 -11.25
C GLN A 23 7.68 0.03 -12.07
N PRO A 24 8.23 0.78 -13.07
CA PRO A 24 9.33 0.25 -13.88
C PRO A 24 10.67 0.13 -13.14
N LEU A 25 10.85 0.84 -12.02
CA LEU A 25 12.10 0.85 -11.24
C LEU A 25 11.93 0.27 -9.83
N HIS A 26 10.70 0.03 -9.37
CA HIS A 26 10.48 -0.45 -8.01
C HIS A 26 11.09 -1.86 -7.78
N TRP A 27 11.35 -2.17 -6.51
CA TRP A 27 12.02 -3.41 -6.07
C TRP A 27 13.47 -3.60 -6.56
N ILE A 28 14.11 -2.54 -7.07
CA ILE A 28 15.58 -2.47 -7.17
C ILE A 28 16.14 -1.97 -5.83
N TYR A 29 16.42 -2.91 -4.92
CA TYR A 29 16.90 -2.61 -3.58
C TYR A 29 18.40 -2.29 -3.50
N ASP A 30 19.20 -2.83 -4.43
CA ASP A 30 20.63 -2.52 -4.50
C ASP A 30 20.82 -1.09 -5.04
N LEU A 31 21.19 -0.18 -4.14
CA LEU A 31 21.39 1.22 -4.45
C LEU A 31 22.49 1.45 -5.50
N ASN A 32 23.55 0.64 -5.51
CA ASN A 32 24.59 0.77 -6.54
C ASN A 32 24.05 0.33 -7.90
N LYS A 33 23.23 -0.72 -7.95
CA LYS A 33 22.55 -1.14 -9.17
C LYS A 33 21.59 -0.06 -9.67
N LEU A 34 20.82 0.55 -8.77
CA LEU A 34 19.91 1.64 -9.12
C LEU A 34 20.67 2.88 -9.62
N ASP A 35 21.69 3.32 -8.88
CA ASP A 35 22.52 4.48 -9.23
C ASP A 35 23.19 4.29 -10.62
N ASN A 36 23.70 3.08 -10.90
CA ASN A 36 24.27 2.75 -12.22
C ASN A 36 23.22 2.72 -13.34
N LEU A 37 22.00 2.27 -13.04
CA LEU A 37 20.90 2.20 -14.00
C LEU A 37 20.39 3.58 -14.38
N ILE A 38 20.16 4.46 -13.39
CA ILE A 38 19.61 5.81 -13.64
C ILE A 38 20.70 6.80 -14.09
N GLY A 39 21.96 6.55 -13.73
CA GLY A 39 23.10 7.36 -14.14
C GLY A 39 22.96 8.83 -13.73
N GLN A 40 22.73 9.70 -14.71
CA GLN A 40 22.55 11.15 -14.52
C GLN A 40 21.16 11.63 -14.98
N ALA A 41 20.19 10.71 -15.13
CA ALA A 41 18.84 11.07 -15.54
C ALA A 41 18.19 12.02 -14.52
N GLU A 42 17.63 13.12 -15.01
CA GLU A 42 16.91 14.11 -14.19
C GLU A 42 15.48 13.67 -13.86
N ASP A 43 14.87 12.87 -14.74
CA ASP A 43 13.55 12.27 -14.56
C ASP A 43 13.65 10.75 -14.71
N ILE A 44 13.09 10.05 -13.72
CA ILE A 44 13.07 8.59 -13.62
C ILE A 44 11.64 8.03 -13.59
N ALA A 45 10.62 8.89 -13.70
CA ALA A 45 9.24 8.47 -13.79
C ALA A 45 8.99 7.75 -15.12
N PHE A 46 8.18 6.69 -15.09
CA PHE A 46 7.79 5.93 -16.28
C PHE A 46 9.01 5.42 -17.09
N TRP A 47 10.02 4.88 -16.38
CA TRP A 47 11.26 4.43 -16.98
C TRP A 47 11.04 3.35 -18.06
N GLU A 48 11.58 3.57 -19.25
CA GLU A 48 11.46 2.65 -20.39
C GLU A 48 12.84 2.40 -21.03
N PRO A 49 13.22 1.13 -21.28
CA PRO A 49 12.49 -0.09 -20.94
C PRO A 49 12.44 -0.33 -19.42
N SER A 50 11.36 -0.96 -18.96
CA SER A 50 11.21 -1.35 -17.55
C SER A 50 12.42 -2.14 -17.06
N ALA A 51 12.96 -1.74 -15.90
CA ALA A 51 14.10 -2.38 -15.25
C ALA A 51 13.68 -3.21 -14.03
N ASN A 52 12.38 -3.41 -13.86
CA ASN A 52 11.81 -4.21 -12.78
C ASN A 52 12.39 -5.64 -12.80
N PRO A 53 12.99 -6.09 -11.68
CA PRO A 53 13.68 -7.37 -11.67
C PRO A 53 12.76 -8.59 -11.59
N TYR A 54 11.45 -8.42 -11.35
CA TYR A 54 10.52 -9.51 -11.06
C TYR A 54 9.45 -9.71 -12.13
N TYR A 55 8.92 -8.62 -12.70
CA TYR A 55 7.84 -8.69 -13.68
C TYR A 55 7.90 -7.53 -14.67
N CYS A 56 7.31 -7.74 -15.84
CA CYS A 56 7.27 -6.74 -16.90
C CYS A 56 5.85 -6.61 -17.46
N ILE A 57 5.31 -5.41 -17.29
CA ILE A 57 4.06 -4.93 -17.90
C ILE A 57 4.37 -3.66 -18.69
N GLN A 58 3.43 -3.22 -19.52
CA GLN A 58 3.57 -1.96 -20.25
C GLN A 58 3.73 -0.79 -19.27
N THR A 59 4.76 0.02 -19.46
CA THR A 59 5.00 1.26 -18.71
C THR A 59 3.78 2.18 -18.77
N GLY A 60 3.43 2.74 -17.61
CA GLY A 60 2.20 3.52 -17.43
C GLY A 60 0.99 2.71 -16.96
N ARG A 61 1.07 1.37 -16.95
CA ARG A 61 0.08 0.53 -16.24
C ARG A 61 0.35 0.52 -14.73
N GLN A 62 -0.70 0.22 -13.98
CA GLN A 62 -0.61 0.03 -12.54
C GLN A 62 0.16 -1.26 -12.20
N SER A 63 0.83 -1.25 -11.05
CA SER A 63 1.32 -2.43 -10.36
C SER A 63 0.19 -3.16 -9.62
N GLY A 64 0.51 -4.28 -8.96
CA GLY A 64 -0.43 -4.92 -8.03
C GLY A 64 -0.83 -4.05 -6.84
N TYR A 65 -0.07 -3.00 -6.48
CA TYR A 65 -0.48 -2.02 -5.47
C TYR A 65 -1.59 -1.10 -6.02
N GLY A 66 -1.36 -0.48 -7.18
CA GLY A 66 -2.30 0.41 -7.83
C GLY A 66 -3.61 -0.28 -8.21
N ASP A 67 -3.54 -1.51 -8.73
CA ASP A 67 -4.72 -2.28 -9.09
C ASP A 67 -5.56 -2.69 -7.87
N GLN A 68 -4.94 -2.96 -6.70
CA GLN A 68 -5.69 -3.18 -5.46
C GLN A 68 -6.45 -1.91 -5.04
N ALA A 69 -5.78 -0.74 -5.11
CA ALA A 69 -6.43 0.54 -4.83
C ALA A 69 -7.58 0.82 -5.81
N PHE A 70 -7.41 0.48 -7.09
CA PHE A 70 -8.44 0.63 -8.11
C PHE A 70 -9.67 -0.22 -7.82
N VAL A 71 -9.50 -1.50 -7.45
CA VAL A 71 -10.62 -2.38 -7.09
C VAL A 71 -11.40 -1.83 -5.90
N ILE A 72 -10.70 -1.32 -4.87
CA ILE A 72 -11.32 -0.67 -3.72
C ILE A 72 -12.12 0.56 -4.15
N LEU A 73 -11.51 1.45 -4.93
CA LEU A 73 -12.17 2.65 -5.43
C LEU A 73 -13.44 2.31 -6.23
N LYS A 74 -13.33 1.34 -7.15
CA LYS A 74 -14.46 0.90 -7.98
C LYS A 74 -15.59 0.35 -7.10
N SER A 75 -15.27 -0.52 -6.15
CA SER A 75 -16.27 -1.09 -5.22
C SER A 75 -16.96 0.00 -4.40
N LEU A 76 -16.21 0.96 -3.84
CA LEU A 76 -16.77 2.08 -3.09
C LEU A 76 -17.74 2.93 -3.93
N VAL A 77 -17.40 3.21 -5.18
CA VAL A 77 -18.23 4.01 -6.10
C VAL A 77 -19.49 3.23 -6.49
N GLU A 78 -19.36 1.96 -6.88
CA GLU A 78 -20.49 1.13 -7.33
C GLU A 78 -21.50 0.88 -6.19
N ASN A 79 -21.02 0.73 -4.96
CA ASN A 79 -21.85 0.46 -3.78
C ASN A 79 -22.24 1.74 -3.00
N LYS A 80 -21.77 2.92 -3.41
CA LYS A 80 -21.98 4.22 -2.73
C LYS A 80 -21.51 4.20 -1.26
N GLY A 81 -20.46 3.43 -0.99
CA GLY A 81 -19.91 3.21 0.34
C GLY A 81 -19.23 1.86 0.44
N LEU A 82 -18.74 1.55 1.63
CA LEU A 82 -18.10 0.28 1.94
C LEU A 82 -19.15 -0.85 1.97
N ASP A 83 -18.96 -1.83 1.09
CA ASP A 83 -19.62 -3.13 1.12
C ASP A 83 -18.54 -4.21 1.04
N ILE A 84 -18.28 -4.88 2.16
CA ILE A 84 -17.16 -5.82 2.29
C ILE A 84 -17.34 -7.05 1.42
N GLN A 85 -18.57 -7.56 1.28
CA GLN A 85 -18.79 -8.74 0.45
C GLN A 85 -18.55 -8.39 -1.03
N SER A 86 -19.09 -7.27 -1.50
CA SER A 86 -18.87 -6.78 -2.85
C SER A 86 -17.40 -6.48 -3.13
N LEU A 87 -16.67 -5.95 -2.15
CA LEU A 87 -15.22 -5.76 -2.26
C LEU A 87 -14.46 -7.10 -2.37
N LYS A 88 -14.80 -8.10 -1.55
CA LYS A 88 -14.22 -9.44 -1.65
C LYS A 88 -14.48 -10.05 -3.03
N ASP A 89 -15.73 -9.99 -3.50
CA ASP A 89 -16.11 -10.53 -4.81
C ASP A 89 -15.41 -9.80 -5.96
N ALA A 90 -15.33 -8.46 -5.90
CA ALA A 90 -14.61 -7.66 -6.88
C ALA A 90 -13.10 -7.97 -6.89
N THR A 91 -12.50 -8.16 -5.72
CA THR A 91 -11.09 -8.54 -5.58
C THR A 91 -10.84 -9.93 -6.15
N TYR A 92 -11.72 -10.89 -5.87
CA TYR A 92 -11.63 -12.24 -6.42
C TYR A 92 -11.74 -12.23 -7.94
N ASN A 93 -12.71 -11.48 -8.49
CA ASN A 93 -12.90 -11.39 -9.94
C ASN A 93 -11.73 -10.71 -10.65
N PHE A 94 -11.12 -9.68 -10.04
CA PHE A 94 -10.03 -8.93 -10.65
C PHE A 94 -8.70 -9.70 -10.63
N PHE A 95 -8.39 -10.37 -9.52
CA PHE A 95 -7.08 -11.01 -9.30
C PHE A 95 -7.11 -12.53 -9.45
N GLY A 96 -8.28 -13.16 -9.50
CA GLY A 96 -8.47 -14.60 -9.45
C GLY A 96 -8.24 -15.32 -10.78
N PRO A 97 -8.79 -16.54 -10.93
CA PRO A 97 -8.68 -17.32 -12.16
C PRO A 97 -9.14 -16.53 -13.39
N GLU A 98 -8.54 -16.81 -14.55
CA GLU A 98 -8.86 -16.18 -15.85
C GLU A 98 -8.54 -14.68 -15.97
N SER A 99 -8.00 -14.05 -14.92
CA SER A 99 -7.49 -12.67 -14.97
C SER A 99 -6.09 -12.57 -15.58
N ASP A 100 -5.65 -11.35 -15.91
CA ASP A 100 -4.26 -11.04 -16.29
C ASP A 100 -3.24 -11.46 -15.19
N TYR A 101 -3.69 -11.63 -13.95
CA TYR A 101 -2.87 -12.06 -12.82
C TYR A 101 -2.70 -13.58 -12.72
N GLU A 102 -3.52 -14.35 -13.44
CA GLU A 102 -3.45 -15.81 -13.42
C GLU A 102 -2.25 -16.30 -14.23
N ASN A 103 -1.13 -16.46 -13.54
CA ASN A 103 0.13 -16.89 -14.11
C ASN A 103 0.71 -18.05 -13.29
N PRO A 104 0.96 -19.25 -13.87
CA PRO A 104 1.50 -20.40 -13.14
C PRO A 104 2.81 -20.12 -12.38
N VAL A 105 3.61 -19.16 -12.85
CA VAL A 105 4.88 -18.75 -12.25
C VAL A 105 4.67 -17.97 -10.94
N ASN A 106 3.56 -17.24 -10.85
CA ASN A 106 3.24 -16.30 -9.78
C ASN A 106 1.91 -16.65 -9.06
N ALA A 107 1.27 -17.78 -9.40
CA ALA A 107 0.03 -18.23 -8.77
C ALA A 107 0.21 -18.66 -7.31
N VAL A 108 1.41 -19.13 -6.93
CA VAL A 108 1.74 -19.63 -5.60
C VAL A 108 2.91 -18.82 -5.03
N TYR A 109 2.90 -18.55 -3.72
CA TYR A 109 4.05 -17.97 -3.03
C TYR A 109 5.15 -19.02 -2.88
N LYS A 110 6.38 -18.61 -3.14
CA LYS A 110 7.57 -19.42 -2.94
C LYS A 110 8.58 -18.58 -2.19
N GLU A 111 9.24 -19.16 -1.20
CA GLU A 111 10.35 -18.49 -0.54
C GLU A 111 11.47 -18.19 -1.55
N LYS A 112 12.29 -17.17 -1.26
CA LYS A 112 13.43 -16.80 -2.13
C LYS A 112 14.39 -17.97 -2.37
N SER A 113 14.57 -18.84 -1.37
CA SER A 113 15.37 -20.08 -1.45
C SER A 113 14.76 -21.14 -2.38
N ASP A 114 13.44 -21.16 -2.50
CA ASP A 114 12.67 -22.12 -3.30
C ASP A 114 12.45 -21.67 -4.74
N ALA A 115 12.79 -20.41 -5.06
CA ALA A 115 12.68 -19.81 -6.39
C ALA A 115 13.73 -20.34 -7.41
N GLN A 116 14.30 -21.54 -7.19
CA GLN A 116 15.27 -22.12 -8.13
C GLN A 116 14.66 -22.32 -9.54
N LYS A 117 15.44 -21.90 -10.56
CA LYS A 117 15.17 -21.98 -12.01
C LYS A 117 14.06 -21.07 -12.56
N GLN A 118 13.56 -20.09 -11.81
CA GLN A 118 12.66 -19.09 -12.39
C GLN A 118 13.44 -18.02 -13.16
N THR A 119 13.13 -17.86 -14.45
CA THR A 119 13.64 -16.75 -15.26
C THR A 119 12.77 -15.53 -14.98
N PHE A 120 13.34 -14.53 -14.31
CA PHE A 120 12.73 -13.22 -14.14
C PHE A 120 13.31 -12.21 -15.14
N PRO A 121 12.58 -11.14 -15.49
CA PRO A 121 11.21 -10.84 -15.08
C PRO A 121 10.17 -11.72 -15.79
N ILE A 122 9.05 -12.02 -15.12
CA ILE A 122 7.89 -12.64 -15.78
C ILE A 122 7.24 -11.68 -16.77
N LYS A 123 6.61 -12.21 -17.82
CA LYS A 123 5.71 -11.42 -18.68
C LYS A 123 4.33 -11.35 -18.03
N GLY A 124 3.86 -10.14 -17.72
CA GLY A 124 2.57 -9.91 -17.04
C GLY A 124 2.73 -9.35 -15.62
N PRO A 125 1.61 -9.10 -14.92
CA PRO A 125 1.62 -8.45 -13.61
C PRO A 125 2.07 -9.40 -12.48
N TRP A 126 2.52 -8.80 -11.37
CA TRP A 126 2.86 -9.53 -10.15
C TRP A 126 1.70 -9.56 -9.17
N ARG A 127 1.37 -10.75 -8.66
CA ARG A 127 0.26 -11.01 -7.73
C ARG A 127 0.89 -11.04 -6.35
N HIS A 128 0.43 -10.17 -5.47
CA HIS A 128 1.04 -10.01 -4.16
C HIS A 128 0.69 -11.20 -3.26
N PHE A 129 1.48 -11.42 -2.21
CA PHE A 129 1.29 -12.57 -1.34
C PHE A 129 -0.05 -12.50 -0.60
N SER A 130 -0.37 -11.35 -0.01
CA SER A 130 -1.68 -11.05 0.58
C SER A 130 -2.87 -11.42 -0.33
N VAL A 131 -2.78 -11.12 -1.63
CA VAL A 131 -3.81 -11.43 -2.62
C VAL A 131 -3.88 -12.94 -2.90
N LYS A 132 -2.75 -13.65 -2.94
CA LYS A 132 -2.75 -15.12 -3.13
C LYS A 132 -3.47 -15.83 -1.98
N GLU A 133 -3.15 -15.47 -0.74
CA GLU A 133 -3.82 -16.06 0.42
C GLU A 133 -5.30 -15.66 0.50
N PHE A 134 -5.62 -14.40 0.17
CA PHE A 134 -7.01 -13.97 0.00
C PHE A 134 -7.79 -14.87 -0.96
N LEU A 135 -7.27 -15.15 -2.15
CA LEU A 135 -7.95 -15.99 -3.14
C LEU A 135 -8.20 -17.42 -2.63
N VAL A 136 -7.24 -17.99 -1.89
CA VAL A 136 -7.38 -19.32 -1.26
C VAL A 136 -8.47 -19.29 -0.19
N ASN A 137 -8.43 -18.31 0.72
CA ASN A 137 -9.37 -18.20 1.83
C ASN A 137 -10.79 -17.89 1.34
N HIS A 138 -10.94 -16.98 0.38
CA HIS A 138 -12.23 -16.63 -0.20
C HIS A 138 -12.85 -17.83 -0.92
N LYS A 139 -12.06 -18.58 -1.70
CA LYS A 139 -12.54 -19.81 -2.37
C LYS A 139 -12.95 -20.91 -1.37
N ALA A 140 -12.30 -20.97 -0.22
CA ALA A 140 -12.67 -21.90 0.86
C ALA A 140 -13.94 -21.48 1.61
N GLY A 141 -14.45 -20.27 1.39
CA GLY A 141 -15.62 -19.72 2.09
C GLY A 141 -15.30 -19.25 3.51
N ASN A 142 -14.04 -18.93 3.80
CA ASN A 142 -13.64 -18.42 5.12
C ASN A 142 -14.20 -17.00 5.35
N GLU A 143 -14.70 -16.74 6.56
CA GLU A 143 -15.14 -15.39 6.94
C GLU A 143 -13.97 -14.39 6.95
N GLN A 144 -12.86 -14.78 7.59
CA GLN A 144 -11.59 -14.06 7.54
C GLN A 144 -10.80 -14.49 6.30
N THR A 145 -10.57 -13.53 5.40
CA THR A 145 -9.89 -13.79 4.14
C THR A 145 -8.46 -13.27 4.10
N GLY A 146 -8.10 -12.36 5.02
CA GLY A 146 -6.78 -11.78 5.09
C GLY A 146 -5.67 -12.78 5.44
N SER A 147 -4.47 -12.50 4.95
CA SER A 147 -3.26 -13.22 5.34
C SER A 147 -2.87 -12.88 6.79
N PRO A 148 -2.67 -13.89 7.67
CA PRO A 148 -2.16 -13.64 9.01
C PRO A 148 -0.65 -13.41 9.08
N THR A 149 0.07 -13.57 7.96
CA THR A 149 1.55 -13.53 7.92
C THR A 149 2.13 -12.53 6.93
N ASP A 150 1.29 -11.92 6.08
CA ASP A 150 1.71 -10.88 5.16
C ASP A 150 1.83 -9.53 5.89
N ASP A 151 3.08 -9.16 6.16
CA ASP A 151 3.49 -7.89 6.75
C ASP A 151 3.96 -6.87 5.69
N GLN A 152 3.54 -7.03 4.44
CA GLN A 152 3.96 -6.14 3.34
C GLN A 152 3.17 -4.82 3.35
N ILE A 153 3.71 -3.82 2.65
CA ILE A 153 3.21 -2.42 2.66
C ILE A 153 1.85 -2.23 1.95
N ASP A 154 1.27 -3.29 1.37
CA ASP A 154 0.04 -3.28 0.58
C ASP A 154 -1.10 -2.46 1.22
N GLY A 155 -1.36 -2.69 2.51
CA GLY A 155 -2.37 -2.00 3.30
C GLY A 155 -2.24 -0.49 3.27
N VAL A 156 -1.01 0.06 3.30
CA VAL A 156 -0.77 1.51 3.25
C VAL A 156 -1.14 2.08 1.88
N VAL A 157 -0.78 1.39 0.79
CA VAL A 157 -0.94 1.93 -0.56
C VAL A 157 -2.40 1.89 -1.02
N ARG A 158 -3.10 0.79 -0.72
CA ARG A 158 -4.43 0.55 -1.27
C ARG A 158 -5.58 1.23 -0.52
N ILE A 159 -5.36 1.70 0.70
CA ILE A 159 -6.41 2.38 1.50
C ILE A 159 -6.65 3.84 1.11
N VAL A 160 -5.84 4.40 0.20
CA VAL A 160 -5.99 5.79 -0.28
C VAL A 160 -7.44 6.15 -0.68
N PRO A 161 -8.18 5.32 -1.44
CA PRO A 161 -9.58 5.62 -1.80
C PRO A 161 -10.52 5.66 -0.59
N VAL A 162 -10.30 4.79 0.40
CA VAL A 162 -11.11 4.76 1.64
C VAL A 162 -10.90 6.05 2.41
N VAL A 163 -9.65 6.44 2.62
CA VAL A 163 -9.32 7.69 3.33
C VAL A 163 -9.85 8.90 2.55
N ALA A 164 -9.72 8.91 1.22
CA ALA A 164 -10.26 10.00 0.40
C ALA A 164 -11.79 10.12 0.54
N MET A 165 -12.51 9.00 0.54
CA MET A 165 -13.97 8.99 0.67
C MET A 165 -14.44 9.39 2.07
N TYR A 166 -13.75 8.91 3.10
CA TYR A 166 -14.20 9.01 4.49
C TYR A 166 -13.43 10.01 5.34
N ALA A 167 -12.46 10.77 4.81
CA ALA A 167 -11.75 11.79 5.58
C ALA A 167 -12.71 12.75 6.30
N GLY A 168 -12.55 12.88 7.61
CA GLY A 168 -13.41 13.65 8.52
C GLY A 168 -14.62 12.89 9.06
N HIS A 169 -14.85 11.64 8.63
CA HIS A 169 -15.90 10.78 9.15
C HIS A 169 -15.39 10.03 10.40
N PRO A 170 -16.18 9.93 11.49
CA PRO A 170 -15.73 9.28 12.74
C PRO A 170 -15.33 7.81 12.55
N ASP A 171 -15.99 7.11 11.62
CA ASP A 171 -15.72 5.70 11.32
C ASP A 171 -14.64 5.44 10.26
N MET A 172 -13.94 6.48 9.76
CA MET A 172 -12.95 6.34 8.68
C MET A 172 -11.93 5.23 8.95
N LEU A 173 -11.43 5.15 10.19
CA LEU A 173 -10.42 4.17 10.59
C LEU A 173 -11.00 2.75 10.71
N ASN A 174 -12.22 2.61 11.20
CA ASN A 174 -12.91 1.31 11.26
C ASN A 174 -13.12 0.77 9.83
N MET A 175 -13.60 1.62 8.92
CA MET A 175 -13.78 1.27 7.52
C MET A 175 -12.45 0.93 6.83
N ALA A 176 -11.38 1.69 7.12
CA ALA A 176 -10.05 1.39 6.61
C ALA A 176 -9.54 0.03 7.12
N GLU A 177 -9.72 -0.28 8.40
CA GLU A 177 -9.35 -1.57 8.97
C GLU A 177 -10.11 -2.74 8.32
N GLU A 178 -11.43 -2.62 8.15
CA GLU A 178 -12.22 -3.65 7.46
C GLU A 178 -11.71 -3.92 6.04
N VAL A 179 -11.31 -2.88 5.31
CA VAL A 179 -10.71 -2.99 3.96
C VAL A 179 -9.32 -3.63 4.00
N ILE A 180 -8.47 -3.27 4.98
CA ILE A 180 -7.14 -3.87 5.14
C ILE A 180 -7.27 -5.38 5.40
N ARG A 181 -8.20 -5.76 6.28
CA ARG A 181 -8.47 -7.15 6.67
C ARG A 181 -9.03 -8.03 5.55
N VAL A 182 -9.44 -7.44 4.42
CA VAL A 182 -9.80 -8.23 3.23
C VAL A 182 -8.64 -9.11 2.78
N THR A 183 -7.39 -8.60 2.74
CA THR A 183 -6.23 -9.43 2.32
C THR A 183 -5.09 -9.50 3.33
N GLN A 184 -5.08 -8.72 4.41
CA GLN A 184 -4.02 -8.76 5.44
C GLN A 184 -4.63 -8.64 6.84
N GLU A 185 -4.36 -9.60 7.71
CA GLU A 185 -4.96 -9.74 9.04
C GLU A 185 -3.96 -9.39 10.17
N SER A 186 -2.66 -9.38 9.88
CA SER A 186 -1.62 -9.09 10.86
C SER A 186 -1.80 -7.72 11.52
N ASP A 187 -1.74 -7.70 12.85
CA ASP A 187 -1.85 -6.47 13.65
C ASP A 187 -0.77 -5.46 13.30
N PHE A 188 0.41 -5.93 12.87
CA PHE A 188 1.49 -5.07 12.42
C PHE A 188 1.10 -4.31 11.15
N THR A 189 0.59 -5.01 10.14
CA THR A 189 0.10 -4.36 8.92
C THR A 189 -1.04 -3.39 9.21
N VAL A 190 -2.00 -3.80 10.06
CA VAL A 190 -3.16 -2.99 10.40
C VAL A 190 -2.74 -1.69 11.08
N VAL A 191 -1.87 -1.73 12.10
CA VAL A 191 -1.42 -0.50 12.78
C VAL A 191 -0.64 0.42 11.84
N VAL A 192 0.20 -0.13 10.96
CA VAL A 192 1.00 0.66 10.01
C VAL A 192 0.10 1.33 8.98
N ALA A 193 -0.85 0.61 8.40
CA ALA A 193 -1.80 1.13 7.42
C ALA A 193 -2.75 2.17 8.03
N LEU A 194 -3.24 1.96 9.25
CA LEU A 194 -4.06 2.94 9.96
C LEU A 194 -3.27 4.19 10.36
N CYS A 195 -2.00 4.04 10.74
CA CYS A 195 -1.11 5.18 10.95
C CYS A 195 -0.96 6.01 9.67
N ALA A 196 -0.75 5.37 8.53
CA ALA A 196 -0.70 6.05 7.24
C ALA A 196 -2.04 6.71 6.87
N ALA A 197 -3.17 6.07 7.19
CA ALA A 197 -4.50 6.63 7.00
C ALA A 197 -4.70 7.95 7.76
N ARG A 198 -4.26 8.00 9.03
CA ARG A 198 -4.29 9.23 9.86
C ARG A 198 -3.43 10.35 9.25
N ILE A 199 -2.23 10.02 8.77
CA ILE A 199 -1.34 10.98 8.11
C ILE A 199 -2.00 11.54 6.84
N LEU A 200 -2.54 10.68 5.99
CA LEU A 200 -3.19 11.08 4.75
C LEU A 200 -4.46 11.91 5.01
N GLU A 201 -5.29 11.50 5.98
CA GLU A 201 -6.47 12.24 6.39
C GLU A 201 -6.11 13.66 6.84
N HIS A 202 -5.04 13.81 7.64
CA HIS A 202 -4.57 15.12 8.08
C HIS A 202 -4.27 16.05 6.90
N PHE A 203 -3.57 15.56 5.87
CA PHE A 203 -3.30 16.34 4.67
C PHE A 203 -4.58 16.65 3.86
N ILE A 204 -5.52 15.71 3.78
CA ILE A 204 -6.80 15.93 3.08
C ILE A 204 -7.63 17.01 3.78
N LEU A 205 -7.69 17.00 5.11
CA LEU A 205 -8.49 17.95 5.86
C LEU A 205 -7.81 19.32 5.94
N ASN A 206 -6.50 19.36 6.20
CA ASN A 206 -5.79 20.58 6.60
C ASN A 206 -4.90 21.16 5.49
N GLY A 207 -4.53 20.38 4.47
CA GLY A 207 -3.51 20.76 3.49
C GLY A 207 -2.08 20.53 4.01
N PRO A 208 -1.05 21.13 3.35
CA PRO A 208 0.34 20.98 3.75
C PRO A 208 0.58 21.34 5.22
N SER A 209 1.38 20.52 5.91
CA SER A 209 1.58 20.62 7.36
C SER A 209 2.92 20.03 7.76
N ASP A 210 3.77 20.84 8.38
CA ASP A 210 5.06 20.39 8.94
C ASP A 210 4.90 19.67 10.29
N GLN A 211 3.70 19.72 10.88
CA GLN A 211 3.39 19.14 12.20
C GLN A 211 2.53 17.87 12.12
N VAL A 212 2.50 17.21 10.95
CA VAL A 212 1.60 16.06 10.73
C VAL A 212 1.95 14.89 11.65
N LEU A 213 3.25 14.63 11.89
CA LEU A 213 3.67 13.52 12.73
C LEU A 213 3.31 13.77 14.19
N GLU A 214 3.49 15.00 14.69
CA GLU A 214 3.10 15.40 16.04
C GLU A 214 1.58 15.30 16.24
N ALA A 215 0.80 15.73 15.24
CA ALA A 215 -0.66 15.62 15.28
C ALA A 215 -1.12 14.16 15.35
N VAL A 216 -0.53 13.29 14.54
CA VAL A 216 -0.86 11.85 14.53
C VAL A 216 -0.38 11.15 15.81
N ILE A 217 0.83 11.46 16.29
CA ILE A 217 1.33 10.97 17.60
C ILE A 217 0.33 11.34 18.70
N LYS A 218 -0.08 12.61 18.77
CA LYS A 218 -1.04 13.07 19.77
C LYS A 218 -2.39 12.33 19.66
N GLN A 219 -2.86 12.07 18.45
CA GLN A 219 -4.09 11.30 18.21
C GLN A 219 -3.95 9.84 18.68
N MET A 220 -2.81 9.21 18.42
CA MET A 220 -2.55 7.82 18.81
C MET A 220 -2.28 7.65 20.32
N GLU A 221 -1.83 8.70 21.00
CA GLU A 221 -1.64 8.71 22.46
C GLU A 221 -2.91 9.01 23.26
N ASP A 222 -3.98 9.48 22.60
CA ASP A 222 -5.25 9.74 23.26
C ASP A 222 -5.87 8.41 23.80
N PRO A 223 -6.14 8.31 25.11
CA PRO A 223 -6.81 7.14 25.71
C PRO A 223 -8.21 6.87 25.16
N HIS A 224 -8.86 7.87 24.56
CA HIS A 224 -10.20 7.80 23.98
C HIS A 224 -10.18 7.88 22.44
N ARG A 225 -9.02 7.63 21.82
CA ARG A 225 -8.89 7.64 20.35
C ARG A 225 -9.84 6.65 19.67
N ALA A 226 -10.26 7.02 18.46
CA ALA A 226 -10.95 6.10 17.56
C ALA A 226 -10.01 4.98 17.11
N ASN A 227 -10.54 3.76 17.06
CA ASN A 227 -9.87 2.55 16.57
C ASN A 227 -8.49 2.31 17.25
N PRO A 228 -8.48 1.96 18.56
CA PRO A 228 -7.25 1.65 19.27
C PRO A 228 -6.69 0.28 18.86
N GLN A 229 -5.39 0.23 18.58
CA GLN A 229 -4.66 -0.99 18.20
C GLN A 229 -3.66 -1.40 19.29
N GLU A 230 -3.37 -2.71 19.40
CA GLU A 230 -2.44 -3.23 20.40
C GLU A 230 -1.02 -2.67 20.23
N LEU A 231 -0.61 -2.45 18.97
CA LEU A 231 0.72 -1.99 18.60
C LEU A 231 0.85 -0.46 18.50
N ASP A 232 -0.18 0.31 18.86
CA ASP A 232 -0.15 1.79 18.76
C ASP A 232 1.05 2.41 19.49
N ARG A 233 1.37 1.93 20.70
CA ARG A 233 2.50 2.45 21.47
C ARG A 233 3.84 2.22 20.77
N ALA A 234 4.00 1.07 20.13
CA ALA A 234 5.22 0.75 19.37
C ALA A 234 5.31 1.63 18.12
N MET A 235 4.18 1.81 17.42
CA MET A 235 4.11 2.68 16.24
C MET A 235 4.40 4.15 16.59
N VAL A 236 3.87 4.68 17.69
CA VAL A 236 4.21 6.02 18.19
C VAL A 236 5.70 6.14 18.49
N GLY A 237 6.32 5.09 19.05
CA GLY A 237 7.77 5.04 19.24
C GLY A 237 8.54 5.22 17.92
N LYS A 238 8.11 4.53 16.85
CA LYS A 238 8.69 4.67 15.52
C LYS A 238 8.47 6.05 14.89
N LEU A 239 7.28 6.63 15.04
CA LEU A 239 7.04 8.00 14.57
C LEU A 239 7.95 9.03 15.27
N ARG A 240 8.23 8.85 16.57
CA ARG A 240 9.17 9.70 17.31
C ARG A 240 10.61 9.53 16.82
N GLU A 241 11.04 8.30 16.53
CA GLU A 241 12.35 8.05 15.92
C GLU A 241 12.50 8.80 14.59
N VAL A 242 11.48 8.72 13.71
CA VAL A 242 11.44 9.47 12.45
C VAL A 242 11.48 10.98 12.68
N LEU A 243 10.67 11.49 13.62
CA LEU A 243 10.61 12.92 13.93
C LEU A 243 11.95 13.46 14.46
N HIS A 244 12.65 12.70 15.31
CA HIS A 244 13.99 13.08 15.77
C HIS A 244 15.02 13.07 14.62
N GLY A 245 14.83 12.19 13.64
CA GLY A 245 15.67 12.06 12.46
C GLY A 245 15.39 13.04 11.33
N GLN A 246 14.40 13.93 11.45
CA GLN A 246 13.93 14.77 10.34
C GLN A 246 14.98 15.71 9.72
N GLN A 247 16.03 16.05 10.48
CA GLN A 247 17.15 16.89 10.01
C GLN A 247 18.33 16.07 9.47
N VAL A 248 18.25 14.74 9.53
CA VAL A 248 19.28 13.82 9.05
C VAL A 248 18.96 13.46 7.60
N ASN A 249 20.00 13.31 6.77
CA ASN A 249 19.83 12.85 5.41
C ASN A 249 19.11 11.49 5.37
N HIS A 250 18.16 11.30 4.46
CA HIS A 250 17.35 10.08 4.36
C HIS A 250 18.18 8.79 4.22
N ARG A 251 19.35 8.83 3.55
CA ARG A 251 20.25 7.68 3.43
C ARG A 251 20.93 7.33 4.77
N ASP A 252 21.27 8.35 5.55
CA ASP A 252 21.95 8.17 6.83
C ASP A 252 20.98 7.74 7.93
N ILE A 253 19.78 8.33 7.96
CA ILE A 253 18.74 7.93 8.92
C ILE A 253 18.26 6.50 8.65
N ALA A 254 18.14 6.07 7.38
CA ALA A 254 17.79 4.68 7.05
C ALA A 254 18.81 3.68 7.64
N LYS A 255 20.11 3.99 7.54
CA LYS A 255 21.18 3.18 8.16
C LYS A 255 21.09 3.18 9.70
N GLN A 256 20.82 4.35 10.31
CA GLN A 256 20.67 4.46 11.77
C GLN A 256 19.47 3.65 12.28
N LEU A 257 18.38 3.65 11.53
CA LEU A 257 17.16 2.91 11.83
C LEU A 257 17.22 1.43 11.44
N ARG A 258 18.33 0.98 10.82
CA ARG A 258 18.52 -0.40 10.33
C ARG A 258 17.38 -0.81 9.38
N ILE A 259 17.11 0.08 8.44
CA ILE A 259 16.24 -0.16 7.29
C ILE A 259 17.20 -0.46 6.14
N ASP A 260 17.66 -1.70 6.08
CA ASP A 260 18.58 -2.24 5.07
C ASP A 260 17.90 -3.23 4.11
#